data_AF-A0A164Y574-F1
#
_entry.id   AF-A0A164Y574-F1
#
_cell.length_a   1.000
_cell.length_b   1.000
_cell.length_c   1.000
_cell.angle_alpha   90.00
_cell.angle_beta   90.00
_cell.angle_gamma   90.00
#
_symmetry.space_group_name_H-M   'P 1'
#
loop_
_entity.id
_entity.type
_entity.pdbx_description
1 polymer ?
#
loop_
_entity_poly.entity_id
_entity_poly.type
_entity_poly.pdbx_seq_one_letter_code
_entity_poly.pdbx_strand_id
1 'polypeptide(L)'
;FPLIFHHSVELNQDYSTRIPGHDYLAPECPFMSISINVGPNAVCRPHVDMTNLAFGLCIIFVFGRFDATLSGHLVLCEAKIILEGPSGTVFFIPSGSIHHLNTALRFSHTRCVMTLYTQAGLFRFRDQGFKTQSE
;
A
#
# COMPACT_ATOMS: atom_id res chain seq x y z
N PHE A 1 -7.88 5.36 12.97
CA PHE A 1 -7.51 6.00 11.68
C PHE A 1 -8.70 6.54 10.85
N PRO A 2 -9.88 6.91 11.43
CA PRO A 2 -11.02 7.28 10.59
C PRO A 2 -10.77 8.55 9.77
N LEU A 3 -10.07 9.55 10.33
CA LEU A 3 -9.82 10.83 9.64
C LEU A 3 -8.93 10.69 8.40
N ILE A 4 -7.85 9.91 8.48
CA ILE A 4 -6.94 9.72 7.33
C ILE A 4 -7.66 8.98 6.20
N PHE A 5 -8.48 7.98 6.54
CA PHE A 5 -9.26 7.24 5.53
C PHE A 5 -10.36 8.11 4.94
N HIS A 6 -11.06 8.89 5.76
CA HIS A 6 -12.02 9.86 5.27
C HIS A 6 -11.40 10.81 4.25
N HIS A 7 -10.21 11.35 4.54
CA HIS A 7 -9.51 12.23 3.62
C HIS A 7 -9.16 11.57 2.28
N SER A 8 -8.81 10.29 2.30
CA SER A 8 -8.56 9.53 1.07
C SER A 8 -9.84 9.14 0.33
N VAL A 9 -10.96 8.95 1.03
CA VAL A 9 -12.28 8.70 0.43
C VAL A 9 -12.79 9.97 -0.26
N GLU A 10 -12.65 11.14 0.36
CA GLU A 10 -12.94 12.44 -0.25
C GLU A 10 -12.18 12.61 -1.57
N LEU A 11 -10.87 12.29 -1.57
CA LEU A 11 -10.06 12.32 -2.79
C LEU A 11 -10.69 11.46 -3.90
N ASN A 12 -11.11 10.24 -3.58
CA ASN A 12 -11.70 9.33 -4.56
C ASN A 12 -13.00 9.91 -5.14
N GLN A 13 -13.87 10.45 -4.28
CA GLN A 13 -15.12 11.10 -4.68
C GLN A 13 -14.87 12.32 -5.59
N ASP A 14 -13.89 13.15 -5.26
CA ASP A 14 -13.52 14.31 -6.07
C ASP A 14 -13.04 13.89 -7.47
N TYR A 15 -12.26 12.81 -7.56
CA TYR A 15 -11.82 12.28 -8.85
C TYR A 15 -12.97 11.71 -9.69
N SER A 16 -13.85 10.90 -9.10
CA SER A 16 -14.98 10.31 -9.83
C SER A 16 -15.99 11.34 -10.33
N THR A 17 -16.12 12.49 -9.66
CA THR A 17 -16.99 13.58 -10.15
C THR A 17 -16.36 14.41 -11.27
N ARG A 18 -15.03 14.44 -11.40
CA ARG A 18 -14.32 15.34 -12.32
C ARG A 18 -13.60 14.67 -13.48
N ILE A 19 -13.23 13.41 -13.36
CA ILE A 19 -12.45 12.67 -14.36
C ILE A 19 -13.36 11.62 -15.01
N PRO A 20 -13.83 11.84 -16.25
CA PRO A 20 -14.68 10.88 -16.96
C PRO A 20 -13.99 9.52 -17.07
N GLY A 21 -14.70 8.45 -16.70
CA GLY A 21 -14.18 7.08 -16.73
C GLY A 21 -13.29 6.70 -15.54
N HIS A 22 -13.17 7.56 -14.51
CA HIS A 22 -12.55 7.16 -13.26
C HIS A 22 -13.54 6.44 -12.35
N ASP A 23 -13.37 5.13 -12.21
CA ASP A 23 -14.15 4.28 -11.33
C ASP A 23 -13.41 3.95 -10.03
N TYR A 24 -14.20 3.74 -8.97
CA TYR A 24 -13.72 3.31 -7.66
C TYR A 24 -13.19 1.88 -7.69
N LEU A 25 -12.17 1.60 -6.88
CA LEU A 25 -11.79 0.20 -6.57
C LEU A 25 -12.93 -0.54 -5.85
N ALA A 26 -13.60 0.15 -4.94
CA ALA A 26 -14.83 -0.27 -4.27
C ALA A 26 -15.50 0.99 -3.66
N PRO A 27 -16.83 0.98 -3.42
CA PRO A 27 -17.50 2.07 -2.72
C PRO A 27 -16.81 2.37 -1.38
N GLU A 28 -16.56 3.65 -1.10
CA GLU A 28 -15.89 4.13 0.12
C GLU A 28 -14.47 3.56 0.35
N CYS A 29 -13.81 3.06 -0.71
CA CYS A 29 -12.42 2.63 -0.62
C CYS A 29 -11.46 3.83 -0.47
N PRO A 30 -10.62 3.87 0.58
CA PRO A 30 -9.66 4.96 0.80
C PRO A 30 -8.40 4.84 -0.06
N PHE A 31 -8.38 3.94 -1.05
CA PHE A 31 -7.23 3.69 -1.91
C PHE A 31 -7.56 3.95 -3.37
N MET A 32 -6.62 4.57 -4.08
CA MET A 32 -6.75 4.89 -5.50
C MET A 32 -6.00 3.89 -6.39
N SER A 33 -5.24 2.98 -5.81
CA SER A 33 -4.39 2.05 -6.55
C SER A 33 -4.27 0.71 -5.84
N ILE A 34 -4.14 -0.33 -6.65
CA ILE A 34 -3.89 -1.71 -6.23
C ILE A 34 -2.68 -2.25 -7.01
N SER A 35 -1.85 -3.04 -6.37
CA SER A 35 -0.77 -3.78 -7.02
C SER A 35 -0.68 -5.18 -6.47
N ILE A 36 -0.34 -6.15 -7.33
CA ILE A 36 -0.26 -7.55 -6.95
C ILE A 36 1.14 -8.06 -7.31
N ASN A 37 1.92 -8.40 -6.29
CA ASN A 37 3.19 -9.09 -6.46
C ASN A 37 2.88 -10.59 -6.57
N VAL A 38 2.71 -11.05 -7.81
CA VAL A 38 2.40 -12.44 -8.12
C VAL A 38 3.55 -13.35 -7.67
N GLY A 39 3.20 -14.49 -7.06
CA GLY A 39 4.15 -15.45 -6.51
C GLY A 39 4.95 -16.21 -7.58
N PRO A 40 5.75 -17.22 -7.19
CA PRO A 40 5.78 -17.82 -5.85
C PRO A 40 6.62 -17.04 -4.83
N ASN A 41 7.48 -16.12 -5.26
CA ASN A 41 8.45 -15.44 -4.40
C ASN A 41 8.23 -13.93 -4.39
N ALA A 42 7.10 -13.48 -3.86
CA ALA A 42 6.86 -12.05 -3.65
C ALA A 42 7.77 -11.53 -2.53
N VAL A 43 8.98 -11.07 -2.87
CA VAL A 43 9.99 -10.55 -1.94
C VAL A 43 10.42 -9.14 -2.34
N CYS A 44 10.66 -8.24 -1.38
CA CYS A 44 11.17 -6.89 -1.63
C CYS A 44 12.44 -6.59 -0.83
N ARG A 45 13.32 -5.79 -1.42
CA ARG A 45 14.49 -5.20 -0.74
C ARG A 45 14.03 -4.01 0.14
N PRO A 46 14.85 -3.56 1.11
CA PRO A 46 14.54 -2.34 1.88
C PRO A 46 14.26 -1.15 0.95
N HIS A 47 13.09 -0.53 1.10
CA HIS A 47 12.66 0.65 0.34
C HIS A 47 11.61 1.46 1.09
N VAL A 48 11.35 2.67 0.58
CA VAL A 48 10.20 3.51 0.95
C VAL A 48 9.38 3.72 -0.33
N ASP A 49 8.06 3.68 -0.23
CA ASP A 49 7.18 4.05 -1.33
C ASP A 49 7.14 5.58 -1.47
N MET A 50 8.20 6.16 -1.99
CA MET A 50 8.43 7.62 -1.97
C MET A 50 7.32 8.46 -2.64
N THR A 51 6.51 7.85 -3.50
CA THR A 51 5.39 8.53 -4.17
C THR A 51 4.10 8.48 -3.35
N ASN A 52 4.01 7.63 -2.33
CA ASN A 52 2.83 7.53 -1.47
C ASN A 52 2.71 8.73 -0.52
N LEU A 53 1.48 9.00 -0.09
CA LEU A 53 1.23 10.05 0.90
C LEU A 53 2.00 9.75 2.19
N ALA A 54 2.88 10.66 2.62
CA ALA A 54 3.78 10.44 3.73
C ALA A 54 3.06 10.04 5.04
N PHE A 55 1.97 10.72 5.37
CA PHE A 55 1.14 10.40 6.54
C PHE A 55 0.01 9.40 6.23
N GLY A 56 -0.08 8.93 4.99
CA GLY A 56 -1.06 7.93 4.57
C GLY A 56 -0.68 6.53 5.04
N LEU A 57 -1.64 5.60 4.91
CA LEU A 57 -1.40 4.18 5.14
C LEU A 57 -1.48 3.44 3.80
N CYS A 58 -0.72 2.36 3.68
CA CYS A 58 -0.84 1.33 2.66
C CYS A 58 -1.33 0.05 3.34
N ILE A 59 -2.16 -0.71 2.64
CA ILE A 59 -2.56 -2.05 3.06
C ILE A 59 -1.74 -3.08 2.32
N ILE A 60 -1.31 -4.13 3.02
CA ILE A 60 -0.70 -5.33 2.43
C ILE A 60 -1.52 -6.54 2.85
N PHE A 61 -2.17 -7.18 1.90
CA PHE A 61 -2.77 -8.50 2.07
C PHE A 61 -1.75 -9.58 1.70
N VAL A 62 -1.52 -10.50 2.63
CA VAL A 62 -0.55 -11.58 2.46
C VAL A 62 -1.26 -12.87 2.13
N PHE A 63 -0.84 -13.54 1.06
CA PHE A 63 -1.38 -14.83 0.63
C PHE A 63 -0.26 -15.83 0.36
N GLY A 64 -0.57 -17.12 0.46
CA GLY A 64 0.32 -18.20 0.02
C GLY A 64 0.38 -19.37 0.99
N ARG A 65 1.40 -20.21 0.81
CA ARG A 65 1.69 -21.38 1.64
C ARG A 65 3.12 -21.31 2.13
N PHE A 66 3.28 -20.86 3.37
CA PHE A 66 4.57 -20.72 4.03
C PHE A 66 4.37 -20.73 5.56
N ASP A 67 5.43 -21.03 6.28
CA ASP A 67 5.49 -20.86 7.73
C ASP A 67 6.00 -19.46 8.06
N ALA A 68 5.13 -18.64 8.64
CA ALA A 68 5.39 -17.25 8.99
C ALA A 68 6.25 -17.07 10.25
N THR A 69 6.48 -18.15 11.03
CA THR A 69 7.43 -18.14 12.16
C THR A 69 8.88 -18.35 11.69
N LEU A 70 9.05 -18.84 10.46
CA LEU A 70 10.34 -19.25 9.91
C LEU A 70 10.85 -18.35 8.77
N SER A 71 9.96 -17.64 8.08
CA SER A 71 10.29 -16.87 6.87
C SER A 71 9.19 -15.90 6.47
N GLY A 72 9.51 -14.97 5.57
CA GLY A 72 8.53 -14.06 5.00
C GLY A 72 8.05 -12.95 5.94
N HIS A 73 8.81 -12.63 6.98
CA HIS A 73 8.50 -11.57 7.93
C HIS A 73 8.49 -10.20 7.25
N LEU A 74 7.59 -9.31 7.67
CA LEU A 74 7.64 -7.89 7.33
C LEU A 74 8.56 -7.18 8.31
N VAL A 75 9.47 -6.36 7.82
CA VAL A 75 10.41 -5.58 8.64
C VAL A 75 10.12 -4.11 8.44
N LEU A 76 10.00 -3.37 9.55
CA LEU A 76 9.84 -1.92 9.60
C LEU A 76 11.08 -1.33 10.28
N CYS A 77 11.99 -0.78 9.48
CA CYS A 77 13.37 -0.49 9.88
C CYS A 77 13.45 0.56 10.99
N GLU A 78 12.87 1.74 10.80
CA GLU A 78 12.93 2.85 11.77
C GLU A 78 12.18 2.50 13.06
N ALA A 79 11.10 1.73 12.95
CA ALA A 79 10.35 1.25 14.11
C ALA A 79 11.10 0.14 14.88
N LYS A 80 12.12 -0.49 14.25
CA LYS A 80 12.84 -1.66 14.77
C LYS A 80 11.90 -2.83 15.09
N ILE A 81 10.91 -3.05 14.22
CA ILE A 81 9.90 -4.09 14.38
C ILE A 81 10.04 -5.13 13.26
N ILE A 82 9.93 -6.39 13.63
CA ILE A 82 9.76 -7.53 12.73
C ILE A 82 8.40 -8.16 13.04
N LEU A 83 7.57 -8.32 12.02
CA LEU A 83 6.22 -8.86 12.13
C LEU A 83 6.12 -10.17 11.37
N GLU A 84 5.62 -11.20 12.05
CA GLU A 84 5.12 -12.40 11.40
C GLU A 84 3.76 -12.11 10.76
N GLY A 85 3.59 -12.52 9.51
CA GLY A 85 2.35 -12.33 8.77
C GLY A 85 1.95 -13.61 8.07
N PRO A 86 1.22 -14.53 8.72
CA PRO A 86 0.71 -15.72 8.06
C PRO A 86 -0.20 -15.36 6.89
N SER A 87 -0.40 -16.31 5.98
CA SER A 87 -1.37 -16.20 4.89
C SER A 87 -2.76 -15.81 5.46
N GLY A 88 -3.38 -14.78 4.87
CA GLY A 88 -4.60 -14.14 5.37
C GLY A 88 -4.38 -12.88 6.20
N THR A 89 -3.13 -12.53 6.52
CA THR A 89 -2.81 -11.30 7.29
C THR A 89 -3.02 -10.05 6.46
N VAL A 90 -3.50 -9.00 7.13
CA VAL A 90 -3.64 -7.65 6.59
C VAL A 90 -2.77 -6.69 7.41
N PHE A 91 -1.73 -6.15 6.80
CA PHE A 91 -0.90 -5.11 7.43
C PHE A 91 -1.32 -3.72 6.99
N PHE A 92 -1.25 -2.78 7.92
CA PHE A 92 -1.41 -1.34 7.67
C PHE A 92 -0.10 -0.67 8.02
N ILE A 93 0.57 -0.05 7.04
CA ILE A 93 1.88 0.58 7.26
C ILE A 93 1.96 1.97 6.63
N PRO A 94 2.71 2.92 7.22
CA PRO A 94 2.98 4.21 6.61
C PRO A 94 4.08 4.09 5.55
N SER A 95 3.79 3.39 4.43
CA SER A 95 4.83 2.94 3.49
C SER A 95 5.61 4.07 2.81
N GLY A 96 5.05 5.28 2.75
CA GLY A 96 5.73 6.49 2.27
C GLY A 96 6.66 7.17 3.28
N SER A 97 6.71 6.71 4.53
CA SER A 97 7.51 7.31 5.61
C SER A 97 8.44 6.34 6.33
N ILE A 98 8.33 5.03 6.09
CA ILE A 98 9.13 4.03 6.79
C ILE A 98 9.80 3.07 5.81
N HIS A 99 11.10 2.83 6.00
CA HIS A 99 11.79 1.80 5.24
C HIS A 99 11.23 0.45 5.65
N HIS A 100 10.83 -0.32 4.65
CA HIS A 100 10.27 -1.62 4.85
C HIS A 100 10.79 -2.62 3.82
N LEU A 101 10.76 -3.88 4.22
CA LEU A 101 11.07 -5.02 3.38
C LEU A 101 10.29 -6.24 3.88
N ASN A 102 10.33 -7.31 3.10
CA ASN A 102 9.97 -8.62 3.63
C ASN A 102 11.12 -9.60 3.45
N THR A 103 11.29 -10.52 4.41
CA THR A 103 12.37 -11.50 4.33
C THR A 103 12.06 -12.52 3.24
N ALA A 104 13.13 -13.17 2.76
CA ALA A 104 13.01 -14.25 1.80
C ALA A 104 12.18 -15.42 2.37
N LEU A 105 11.54 -16.16 1.48
CA LEU A 105 10.85 -17.40 1.81
C LEU A 105 11.85 -18.56 1.85
N ARG A 106 11.51 -19.62 2.61
CA ARG A 106 12.22 -20.90 2.53
C ARG A 106 11.93 -21.61 1.21
N PHE A 107 12.76 -22.60 0.89
CA PHE A 107 12.52 -23.47 -0.27
C PHE A 107 11.13 -24.11 -0.22
N SER A 108 10.48 -24.25 -1.38
CA SER A 108 9.11 -24.77 -1.55
C SER A 108 7.96 -23.95 -0.94
N HIS A 109 8.25 -22.86 -0.22
CA HIS A 109 7.23 -21.92 0.24
C HIS A 109 6.78 -21.01 -0.91
N THR A 110 5.54 -20.55 -0.85
CA THR A 110 4.98 -19.60 -1.81
C THR A 110 4.32 -18.43 -1.11
N ARG A 111 4.49 -17.22 -1.67
CA ARG A 111 3.80 -16.01 -1.24
C ARG A 111 3.41 -15.16 -2.45
N CYS A 112 2.20 -14.63 -2.39
CA CYS A 112 1.69 -13.53 -3.19
C CYS A 112 1.31 -12.41 -2.23
N VAL A 113 1.47 -11.15 -2.62
CA VAL A 113 0.94 -10.03 -1.83
C VAL A 113 0.14 -9.09 -2.72
N MET A 114 -0.97 -8.59 -2.19
CA MET A 114 -1.76 -7.53 -2.80
C MET A 114 -1.62 -6.29 -1.93
N THR A 115 -1.29 -5.16 -2.54
CA THR A 115 -1.12 -3.88 -1.86
C THR A 115 -2.13 -2.86 -2.36
N LEU A 116 -2.68 -2.08 -1.45
CA LEU A 116 -3.56 -0.95 -1.76
C LEU A 116 -2.96 0.32 -1.18
N TYR A 117 -2.86 1.36 -2.00
CA TYR A 117 -2.17 2.60 -1.65
C TYR A 117 -2.72 3.79 -2.45
N THR A 118 -2.29 4.99 -2.04
CA THR A 118 -2.62 6.24 -2.74
C THR A 118 -1.38 7.11 -2.83
N GLN A 119 -1.06 7.55 -4.05
CA GLN A 119 0.07 8.43 -4.31
C GLN A 119 -0.22 9.87 -3.85
N ALA A 120 0.76 10.53 -3.25
CA ALA A 120 0.69 11.92 -2.81
C ALA A 120 0.40 12.89 -3.96
N GLY A 121 0.84 12.57 -5.17
CA GLY A 121 0.61 13.39 -6.36
C GLY A 121 -0.87 13.58 -6.70
N LEU A 122 -1.73 12.61 -6.35
CA LEU A 122 -3.17 12.71 -6.59
C LEU A 122 -3.82 13.77 -5.70
N PHE A 123 -3.43 13.81 -4.42
CA PHE A 123 -3.86 14.87 -3.50
C PHE A 123 -3.43 16.24 -4.00
N ARG A 124 -2.15 16.38 -4.40
CA ARG A 124 -1.65 17.66 -4.96
C ARG A 124 -2.43 18.09 -6.20
N PHE A 125 -2.74 17.18 -7.11
CA PHE A 125 -3.49 17.51 -8.32
C PHE A 125 -4.93 17.94 -8.01
N ARG A 126 -5.62 17.23 -7.11
CA ARG A 126 -6.94 17.64 -6.61
C ARG A 126 -6.88 19.03 -5.98
N ASP A 127 -5.93 19.25 -5.09
CA ASP A 127 -5.81 20.51 -4.33
C ASP A 127 -5.46 21.70 -5.23
N GLN A 128 -4.82 21.45 -6.38
CA GLN A 128 -4.61 22.43 -7.46
C GLN A 128 -5.83 22.61 -8.38
N GLY A 129 -6.98 22.04 -8.02
CA GLY A 129 -8.21 22.14 -8.80
C GLY A 129 -8.17 21.33 -10.10
N PHE A 130 -7.47 20.19 -10.10
CA PHE A 130 -7.28 19.31 -11.27
C PHE A 130 -6.59 20.00 -12.44
N LYS A 131 -5.56 20.80 -12.13
CA LYS A 131 -4.74 21.50 -13.11
C LYS A 131 -3.27 21.21 -12.84
N THR A 132 -2.49 21.16 -13.92
CA THR A 132 -1.03 21.16 -13.79
C THR A 132 -0.57 22.54 -13.34
N GLN A 133 0.42 22.58 -12.45
CA GLN A 133 1.09 23.83 -12.12
C GLN A 133 1.87 24.32 -13.35
N SER A 134 1.79 25.62 -13.66
CA SER A 134 2.74 26.25 -14.59
C SER A 134 4.13 26.22 -13.96
N GLU A 135 5.16 26.02 -14.78
CA GLU A 135 6.56 26.22 -14.35
C GLU A 135 6.81 27.64 -13.82
#